data_AF-A0A7C0XHX0-F1
#
_entry.id   AF-A0A7C0XHX0-F1
#
_cell.length_a   1.000
_cell.length_b   1.000
_cell.length_c   1.000
_cell.angle_alpha   90.00
_cell.angle_beta   90.00
_cell.angle_gamma   90.00
#
_symmetry.space_group_name_H-M   'P 1'
#
loop_
_entity.id
_entity.type
_entity.pdbx_description
1 polymer ?
#
loop_
_entity_poly.entity_id
_entity_poly.type
_entity_poly.pdbx_seq_one_letter_code
_entity_poly.pdbx_strand_id
1 'polypeptide(L)'
;LHVPHTTATIAVNEADPDLWEDILEALTRLVPIDAKYRHNLKYGGMPSEQNAHAHILNCLLNPSITIPFIDGRLVLGTWQSILFIELDGPRSRNVDILVYGV
;
A
#
# COMPACT_ATOMS: atom_id res chain seq x y z
N LEU A 1 -2.14 5.84 -11.20
CA LEU A 1 -2.17 4.44 -10.73
C LEU A 1 -3.07 4.36 -9.52
N HIS A 2 -3.97 3.38 -9.47
CA HIS A 2 -4.93 3.20 -8.39
C HIS A 2 -4.97 1.74 -7.96
N VAL A 3 -5.05 1.49 -6.65
CA VAL A 3 -5.22 0.15 -6.09
C VAL A 3 -6.66 0.04 -5.56
N PRO A 4 -7.57 -0.70 -6.24
CA PRO A 4 -8.97 -0.84 -5.81
C PRO A 4 -9.12 -1.85 -4.65
N HIS A 5 -8.25 -1.76 -3.65
CA HIS A 5 -8.23 -2.62 -2.46
C HIS A 5 -8.09 -1.76 -1.21
N THR A 6 -8.85 -2.10 -0.18
CA THR A 6 -8.84 -1.39 1.11
C THR A 6 -7.72 -1.85 2.04
N THR A 7 -6.97 -2.89 1.65
CA THR A 7 -5.88 -3.51 2.42
C THR A 7 -4.60 -3.69 1.61
N ALA A 8 -4.44 -2.91 0.54
CA ALA A 8 -3.19 -2.80 -0.21
C ALA A 8 -3.08 -1.38 -0.77
N THR A 9 -1.87 -0.86 -0.98
CA THR A 9 -1.67 0.52 -1.45
C THR A 9 -0.52 0.60 -2.45
N ILE A 10 -0.24 1.81 -2.95
CA ILE A 10 0.84 2.09 -3.87
C ILE A 10 1.56 3.37 -3.43
N ALA A 11 2.88 3.38 -3.56
CA ALA A 11 3.73 4.51 -3.18
C ALA A 11 4.80 4.79 -4.23
N VAL A 12 5.44 5.96 -4.13
CA VAL A 12 6.66 6.29 -4.88
C VAL A 12 7.79 6.49 -3.88
N ASN A 13 8.77 5.60 -3.89
CA ASN A 13 9.93 5.63 -3.00
C ASN A 13 11.09 4.81 -3.61
N GLU A 14 12.18 4.62 -2.90
CA GLU A 14 13.33 3.83 -3.36
C GLU A 14 13.07 2.32 -3.28
N ALA A 15 13.43 1.59 -4.34
CA ALA A 15 13.33 0.14 -4.41
C ALA A 15 14.58 -0.53 -3.82
N ASP A 16 14.83 -0.25 -2.55
CA ASP A 16 15.93 -0.82 -1.77
C ASP A 16 15.37 -1.87 -0.78
N PRO A 17 15.91 -3.12 -0.76
CA PRO A 17 15.41 -4.17 0.12
C PRO A 17 15.56 -3.87 1.62
N ASP A 18 16.63 -3.19 2.04
CA ASP A 18 16.87 -2.89 3.46
C ASP A 18 15.93 -1.76 3.92
N LEU A 19 15.76 -0.73 3.08
CA LEU A 19 14.76 0.32 3.32
C LEU A 19 13.33 -0.25 3.37
N TRP A 20 13.06 -1.31 2.60
CA TRP A 20 11.76 -1.96 2.63
C TRP A 20 11.46 -2.57 4.00
N GLU A 21 12.44 -3.23 4.62
CA GLU A 21 12.32 -3.75 5.98
C GLU A 21 12.10 -2.60 6.98
N ASP A 22 12.87 -1.50 6.87
CA ASP A 22 12.69 -0.31 7.72
C ASP A 22 11.27 0.28 7.64
N ILE A 23 10.71 0.34 6.43
CA ILE A 23 9.34 0.80 6.18
C ILE A 23 8.34 -0.15 6.85
N LEU A 24 8.46 -1.46 6.65
CA LEU A 24 7.54 -2.43 7.24
C LEU A 24 7.57 -2.40 8.78
N GLU A 25 8.77 -2.26 9.38
CA GLU A 25 8.92 -2.09 10.82
C GLU A 25 8.29 -0.78 11.32
N ALA A 26 8.48 0.32 10.60
CA ALA A 26 7.87 1.60 10.93
C ALA A 26 6.33 1.54 10.87
N LEU A 27 5.77 0.92 9.82
CA LEU A 27 4.32 0.76 9.67
C LEU A 27 3.74 -0.15 10.76
N THR A 28 4.43 -1.22 11.12
CA THR A 28 4.02 -2.13 12.20
C THR A 28 4.06 -1.44 13.57
N ARG A 29 5.04 -0.56 13.83
CA ARG A 29 5.06 0.26 15.05
C ARG A 29 3.95 1.30 15.07
N LEU A 30 3.66 1.92 13.92
CA LEU A 30 2.64 2.95 13.77
C LEU A 30 1.23 2.39 13.95
N VAL A 31 0.96 1.22 13.36
CA VAL A 31 -0.33 0.53 13.40
C VAL A 31 -0.09 -0.96 13.69
N PRO A 32 0.02 -1.35 14.97
CA PRO A 32 0.35 -2.73 15.34
C PRO A 32 -0.68 -3.73 14.83
N ILE A 33 -0.20 -4.86 14.30
CA ILE A 33 -1.04 -5.94 13.74
C ILE A 33 -1.93 -6.58 14.82
N ASP A 34 -1.40 -6.70 16.04
CA ASP A 34 -1.99 -7.40 17.19
C ASP A 34 -2.80 -6.50 18.13
N ALA A 35 -2.95 -5.21 17.81
CA ALA A 35 -3.76 -4.30 18.61
C ALA A 35 -5.25 -4.69 18.60
N LYS A 36 -5.96 -4.29 19.68
CA LYS A 36 -7.39 -4.60 19.88
C LYS A 36 -8.29 -3.70 19.03
N TYR A 37 -8.39 -3.99 17.74
CA TYR A 37 -9.30 -3.28 16.84
C TYR A 37 -10.72 -3.80 16.92
N ARG A 38 -11.70 -2.89 16.91
CA ARG A 38 -13.13 -3.26 16.90
C ARG A 38 -13.52 -4.07 15.66
N HIS A 39 -12.89 -3.80 14.52
CA HIS A 39 -13.09 -4.58 13.29
C HIS A 39 -12.67 -6.04 13.51
N ASN A 40 -11.43 -6.29 13.97
CA ASN A 40 -10.95 -7.63 14.27
C ASN A 40 -11.83 -8.35 15.30
N LEU A 41 -12.25 -7.66 16.37
CA LEU A 41 -13.15 -8.23 17.39
C LEU A 41 -14.52 -8.61 16.81
N LYS A 42 -15.10 -7.77 15.94
CA LYS A 42 -16.36 -8.07 15.23
C LYS A 42 -16.25 -9.35 14.42
N TYR A 43 -15.09 -9.61 13.82
CA TYR A 43 -14.81 -10.77 12.98
C TYR A 43 -13.91 -11.81 13.66
N GLY A 44 -13.92 -11.91 14.99
CA GLY A 44 -12.95 -12.73 15.75
C GLY A 44 -12.95 -14.23 15.42
N GLY A 45 -14.01 -14.74 14.78
CA GLY A 45 -14.08 -16.12 14.27
C GLY A 45 -13.56 -16.30 12.84
N MET A 46 -13.11 -15.24 12.18
CA MET A 46 -12.69 -15.24 10.78
C MET A 46 -11.24 -14.77 10.68
N PRO A 47 -10.26 -15.71 10.63
CA PRO A 47 -8.84 -15.38 10.55
C PRO A 47 -8.48 -14.46 9.38
N SER A 48 -9.20 -14.55 8.26
CA SER A 48 -8.99 -13.72 7.07
C SER A 48 -9.45 -12.26 7.21
N GLU A 49 -10.10 -11.90 8.32
CA GLU A 49 -10.59 -10.54 8.63
C GLU A 49 -9.81 -9.92 9.80
N GLN A 50 -8.65 -10.48 10.15
CA GLN A 50 -7.75 -9.91 11.16
C GLN A 50 -6.85 -8.81 10.56
N ASN A 51 -7.45 -7.92 9.77
CA ASN A 51 -6.77 -7.00 8.86
C ASN A 51 -7.11 -5.52 9.11
N ALA A 52 -7.62 -5.17 10.29
CA ALA A 52 -7.91 -3.77 10.63
C ALA A 52 -6.68 -2.85 10.52
N HIS A 53 -5.48 -3.35 10.84
CA HIS A 53 -4.24 -2.60 10.68
C HIS A 53 -4.01 -2.21 9.21
N ALA A 54 -4.27 -3.13 8.28
CA ALA A 54 -4.13 -2.92 6.83
C ALA A 54 -5.08 -1.83 6.31
N HIS A 55 -6.33 -1.82 6.80
CA HIS A 55 -7.30 -0.77 6.50
C HIS A 55 -6.83 0.61 6.97
N ILE A 56 -6.32 0.71 8.19
CA ILE A 56 -5.84 1.98 8.75
C ILE A 56 -4.62 2.49 7.97
N LEU A 57 -3.65 1.60 7.68
CA LEU A 57 -2.46 1.93 6.91
C LEU A 57 -2.81 2.36 5.47
N ASN A 58 -3.80 1.71 4.83
CA ASN A 58 -4.31 2.14 3.53
C ASN A 58 -4.85 3.57 3.56
N CYS A 59 -5.61 3.96 4.60
CA CYS A 59 -6.08 5.33 4.76
C CYS A 59 -4.94 6.35 4.94
N LEU A 60 -3.84 5.95 5.59
CA LEU A 60 -2.68 6.84 5.81
C LEU A 60 -1.80 7.00 4.58
N LEU A 61 -1.60 5.91 3.82
CA LEU A 61 -0.70 5.87 2.68
C LEU A 61 -1.36 6.30 1.36
N ASN A 62 -2.69 6.30 1.30
CA ASN A 62 -3.52 6.60 0.14
C ASN A 62 -3.32 5.61 -1.05
N PRO A 63 -4.36 4.90 -1.52
CA PRO A 63 -4.23 3.84 -2.53
C PRO A 63 -4.04 4.34 -3.98
N SER A 64 -3.62 5.59 -4.18
CA SER A 64 -3.49 6.17 -5.52
C SER A 64 -2.30 7.11 -5.62
N ILE A 65 -1.62 7.08 -6.76
CA ILE A 65 -0.56 8.02 -7.11
C ILE A 65 -0.74 8.52 -8.54
N THR A 66 -0.34 9.78 -8.76
CA THR A 66 -0.28 10.42 -10.08
C THR A 66 1.16 10.76 -10.39
N ILE A 67 1.64 10.35 -11.57
CA ILE A 67 3.02 10.56 -12.01
C ILE A 67 2.95 11.25 -13.37
N PRO A 68 3.70 12.34 -13.60
CA PRO A 68 3.76 12.97 -14.91
C PRO A 68 4.30 12.00 -15.98
N PHE A 69 3.74 12.08 -17.18
CA PHE A 69 4.18 11.33 -18.33
C PHE A 69 4.54 12.30 -19.44
N ILE A 70 5.84 12.38 -19.78
CA ILE A 70 6.40 13.37 -20.71
C ILE A 70 7.27 12.64 -21.73
N ASP A 71 7.12 12.96 -23.01
CA ASP A 71 7.89 12.39 -24.12
C ASP A 71 7.95 10.85 -24.11
N GLY A 72 6.81 10.22 -23.80
CA GLY A 72 6.68 8.77 -23.78
C GLY A 72 7.26 8.09 -22.54
N ARG A 73 7.61 8.83 -21.48
CA ARG A 73 8.26 8.30 -20.28
C ARG A 73 7.60 8.80 -18.99
N LEU A 74 7.56 7.94 -17.98
CA LEU A 74 7.21 8.34 -16.62
C LEU A 74 8.32 9.22 -16.05
N VAL A 75 7.95 10.36 -15.48
CA VAL A 75 8.89 11.29 -14.84
C VAL A 75 9.05 10.88 -13.38
N LEU A 76 10.14 10.16 -13.11
CA LEU A 76 10.57 9.77 -11.77
C LEU A 76 11.95 10.37 -11.50
N GLY A 77 12.20 10.77 -10.25
CA GLY A 77 13.55 11.13 -9.80
C GLY A 77 14.50 9.93 -9.81
N THR A 78 15.80 10.18 -9.68
CA THR A 78 16.87 9.16 -9.76
C THR A 78 16.62 7.93 -8.90
N TRP A 79 16.09 8.12 -7.69
CA TRP A 79 15.85 7.06 -6.71
C TRP A 79 14.37 6.67 -6.60
N GLN A 80 13.48 7.29 -7.38
CA GLN A 80 12.05 7.01 -7.29
C GLN A 80 11.67 5.78 -8.11
N SER A 81 11.03 4.84 -7.44
CA SER A 81 10.38 3.65 -7.98
C SER A 81 8.92 3.62 -7.56
N ILE A 82 8.08 2.97 -8.37
CA ILE A 82 6.68 2.71 -8.03
C ILE A 82 6.64 1.41 -7.23
N LEU A 83 6.18 1.49 -5.98
CA LEU A 83 6.12 0.37 -5.06
C LEU A 83 4.67 -0.04 -4.83
N PHE A 84 4.37 -1.32 -5.02
CA PHE A 84 3.13 -1.92 -4.55
C PHE A 84 3.30 -2.42 -3.12
N ILE A 85 2.38 -2.08 -2.23
CA ILE A 85 2.45 -2.40 -0.81
C ILE A 85 1.26 -3.29 -0.45
N GLU A 86 1.52 -4.58 -0.23
CA GLU A 86 0.55 -5.53 0.33
C GLU A 86 0.52 -5.41 1.86
N LEU A 87 -0.67 -5.32 2.45
CA LEU A 87 -0.83 -5.15 3.90
C LEU A 87 -1.68 -6.29 4.53
N ASP A 88 -2.25 -7.20 3.74
CA ASP A 88 -3.14 -8.27 4.17
C ASP A 88 -3.00 -9.50 3.24
N GLY A 89 -1.75 -9.85 2.90
CA GLY A 89 -1.40 -10.93 1.99
C GLY A 89 -1.28 -12.30 2.66
N PRO A 90 -1.10 -13.37 1.86
CA PRO A 90 -1.02 -13.37 0.40
C PRO A 90 -2.40 -13.34 -0.27
N ARG A 91 -2.59 -12.46 -1.25
CA ARG A 91 -3.84 -12.34 -2.03
C ARG A 91 -3.53 -12.01 -3.49
N SER A 92 -4.46 -12.34 -4.38
CA SER A 92 -4.42 -11.79 -5.75
C SER A 92 -4.89 -10.34 -5.73
N ARG A 93 -4.11 -9.45 -6.33
CA ARG A 93 -4.34 -8.00 -6.30
C ARG A 93 -4.36 -7.43 -7.71
N ASN A 94 -5.05 -6.30 -7.83
CA ASN A 94 -5.15 -5.54 -9.08
C ASN A 94 -4.57 -4.15 -8.85
N VAL A 95 -3.94 -3.61 -9.88
CA VAL A 95 -3.51 -2.21 -9.95
C VAL A 95 -4.06 -1.64 -11.25
N ASP A 96 -4.91 -0.63 -11.12
CA ASP A 96 -5.53 0.03 -12.25
C ASP A 96 -4.63 1.17 -12.77
N ILE A 97 -4.51 1.24 -14.09
CA ILE A 97 -3.72 2.27 -14.78
C ILE A 97 -4.68 3.15 -15.57
N LEU A 98 -4.80 4.40 -15.14
CA LEU A 98 -5.46 5.47 -15.90
C LEU A 98 -4.40 6.43 -16.42
N VAL A 99 -4.37 6.61 -17.74
CA VAL A 99 -3.54 7.61 -18.42
C VAL A 99 -4.48 8.60 -19.09
N TYR A 100 -4.27 9.89 -18.84
CA TYR A 100 -5.01 10.97 -19.47
C TYR A 100 -4.05 12.10 -19.83
N GLY A 101 -4.26 12.74 -20.97
CA GLY A 101 -3.36 13.74 -21.54
C GLY A 101 -3.68 14.00 -23.00
N VAL A 102 -2.94 14.92 -23.62
CA VAL A 102 -3.00 15.26 -25.06
C VAL A 102 -1.68 14.89 -25.70
#